data_AF-A0A0L0BJ35-F1
#
_entry.id   AF-A0A0L0BJ35-F1
#
_cell.length_a   1.000
_cell.length_b   1.000
_cell.length_c   1.000
_cell.angle_alpha   90.00
_cell.angle_beta   90.00
_cell.angle_gamma   90.00
#
_symmetry.space_group_name_H-M   'P 1'
#
loop_
_entity.id
_entity.type
_entity.pdbx_description
1 polymer ?
#
loop_
_entity_poly.entity_id
_entity_poly.type
_entity_poly.pdbx_seq_one_letter_code
_entity_poly.pdbx_strand_id
1 'polypeptide(L)' 'MNTTPTPAEEIRYAPELTAEARRTTAIPTWNTPYNYQRAHSPIGNQPPATRLHDSVANVMTQNI' A
#
# COMPACT_ATOMS: atom_id res chain seq x y z
N MET A 1 14.64 -25.23 32.31
CA MET A 1 13.17 -25.08 32.27
C MET A 1 12.87 -24.13 31.13
N ASN A 2 12.23 -24.61 30.06
CA ASN A 2 11.95 -23.79 28.88
C ASN A 2 10.44 -23.58 28.81
N THR A 3 9.98 -22.43 29.28
CA THR A 3 8.57 -22.03 29.21
C THR A 3 8.33 -21.38 27.85
N THR A 4 7.57 -22.04 26.98
CA THR A 4 7.05 -21.41 25.76
C THR A 4 6.09 -20.30 26.15
N PRO A 5 6.30 -19.05 25.69
CA PRO A 5 5.41 -17.95 26.02
C PRO A 5 4.00 -18.22 25.51
N THR A 6 3.01 -17.70 26.23
CA THR A 6 1.62 -17.73 25.78
C THR A 6 1.43 -16.79 24.58
N PRO A 7 0.43 -17.00 23.69
CA PRO A 7 0.21 -16.11 22.54
C PRO A 7 0.03 -14.64 22.92
N ALA A 8 -0.55 -14.36 24.10
CA ALA A 8 -0.69 -13.01 24.61
C ALA A 8 0.65 -12.37 25.03
N GLU A 9 1.60 -13.17 25.52
CA GLU A 9 2.97 -12.71 25.79
C GLU A 9 3.76 -12.53 24.50
N GLU A 10 3.57 -13.38 23.48
CA GLU A 10 4.21 -13.21 22.17
C GLU A 10 3.77 -11.92 21.46
N ILE A 11 2.46 -11.60 21.49
CA ILE A 11 1.92 -10.37 20.90
C ILE A 11 2.49 -9.11 21.58
N ARG A 12 2.79 -9.17 22.89
CA ARG A 12 3.37 -8.04 23.64
C ARG A 12 4.78 -7.66 23.15
N TYR A 13 5.51 -8.60 22.56
CA TYR A 13 6.86 -8.38 22.03
C TYR A 13 6.89 -8.27 20.50
N ALA A 14 5.76 -8.43 19.83
CA ALA A 14 5.67 -8.22 18.40
C ALA A 14 5.98 -6.73 18.10
N PRO A 15 6.97 -6.41 17.25
CA PRO A 15 7.21 -5.04 16.86
C PRO A 15 5.95 -4.46 16.24
N GLU A 16 5.62 -3.21 16.59
CA GLU A 16 4.56 -2.48 15.90
C GLU A 16 4.78 -2.61 14.39
N LEU A 17 3.71 -2.83 13.63
CA LEU A 17 3.72 -3.01 12.17
C LEU A 17 4.09 -1.72 11.43
N THR A 18 5.02 -0.93 11.97
CA THR A 18 5.44 0.40 11.57
C THR A 18 5.95 0.43 10.13
N ALA A 19 6.56 -0.65 9.64
CA ALA A 19 6.99 -0.74 8.25
C ALA A 19 5.83 -0.89 7.26
N GLU A 20 4.83 -1.71 7.59
CA GLU A 20 3.61 -1.81 6.78
C GLU A 20 2.81 -0.52 6.88
N ALA A 21 2.60 0.01 8.09
CA ALA A 21 1.89 1.27 8.30
C ALA A 21 2.53 2.44 7.54
N ARG A 22 3.87 2.57 7.57
CA ARG A 22 4.60 3.58 6.77
C ARG A 22 4.46 3.35 5.27
N ARG A 23 4.42 2.10 4.80
CA ARG A 23 4.18 1.79 3.39
C ARG A 23 2.75 2.14 3.00
N THR A 24 1.76 1.75 3.79
CA THR A 24 0.34 2.06 3.56
C THR A 24 0.11 3.57 3.49
N THR A 25 0.72 4.37 4.36
CA THR A 25 0.61 5.83 4.31
C THR A 25 1.38 6.47 3.16
N ALA A 26 2.47 5.85 2.70
CA ALA A 26 3.24 6.34 1.56
C ALA A 26 2.62 5.97 0.19
N ILE A 27 1.85 4.89 0.10
CA ILE A 27 1.26 4.39 -1.16
C ILE A 27 0.45 5.49 -1.90
N PRO A 28 -0.45 6.26 -1.26
CA PRO A 28 -1.22 7.31 -1.94
C PRO A 28 -0.34 8.36 -2.63
N THR A 29 0.82 8.68 -2.04
CA THR A 29 1.77 9.67 -2.59
C THR A 29 2.35 9.22 -3.93
N TRP A 30 2.52 7.92 -4.15
CA TRP A 30 3.15 7.38 -5.36
C TRP A 30 2.12 6.84 -6.37
N ASN A 31 1.01 6.28 -5.90
CA ASN A 31 0.06 5.55 -6.74
C ASN A 31 -0.62 6.43 -7.79
N THR A 32 -1.08 7.62 -7.39
CA THR A 32 -1.75 8.57 -8.29
C THR A 32 -0.80 9.13 -9.36
N PRO A 33 0.36 9.73 -9.02
CA PRO A 33 1.27 10.25 -10.04
C PRO A 33 1.81 9.14 -10.96
N TYR A 34 2.02 7.92 -10.45
CA TYR A 34 2.45 6.80 -11.28
C TYR A 34 1.38 6.37 -12.30
N ASN A 35 0.15 6.10 -11.85
CA ASN A 35 -0.89 5.56 -12.73
C ASN A 35 -1.51 6.58 -13.69
N TYR A 36 -1.54 7.85 -13.32
CA TYR A 36 -2.33 8.87 -14.03
C TYR A 36 -1.54 10.02 -14.63
N GLN A 37 -0.29 10.24 -14.22
CA GLN A 37 0.47 11.43 -14.65
C GLN A 37 1.81 11.10 -15.29
N ARG A 38 2.48 10.02 -14.86
CA ARG A 38 3.78 9.63 -15.39
C ARG A 38 3.63 9.00 -16.77
N ALA A 39 4.32 9.56 -17.75
CA ALA A 39 4.42 8.99 -19.09
C ALA A 39 5.24 7.68 -19.08
N HIS A 40 4.74 6.66 -19.77
CA HIS A 40 5.46 5.39 -19.97
C HIS A 40 5.74 5.15 -21.46
N SER A 41 7.02 5.03 -21.83
CA SER A 41 7.44 4.84 -23.22
C SER A 41 6.91 3.57 -23.90
N PRO A 42 6.71 2.42 -23.22
CA PRO A 42 6.13 1.23 -23.86
C PRO A 42 4.64 1.40 -24.23
N ILE A 43 4.00 2.47 -23.75
CA ILE A 43 2.58 2.77 -24.00
C ILE A 43 2.39 4.14 -24.67
N GLY A 44 3.37 4.57 -25.46
CA GLY A 44 3.27 5.79 -26.27
C GLY A 44 3.38 7.08 -25.46
N ASN A 45 4.15 7.07 -24.37
CA ASN A 45 4.30 8.19 -23.43
C ASN A 45 3.00 8.63 -22.76
N GLN A 46 2.02 7.73 -22.71
CA GLN A 46 0.79 7.92 -21.95
C GLN A 46 0.93 7.34 -20.54
N PRO A 47 0.12 7.78 -19.57
CA PRO A 47 0.08 7.16 -18.26
C PRO A 47 -0.62 5.79 -18.29
N PRO A 48 -0.29 4.85 -17.39
CA PRO A 48 -0.81 3.48 -17.39
C PRO A 48 -2.35 3.39 -17.43
N ALA A 49 -3.03 4.31 -16.74
CA ALA A 49 -4.49 4.35 -16.68
C ALA A 49 -5.17 4.58 -18.04
N THR A 50 -4.46 5.07 -19.06
CA THR A 50 -5.01 5.24 -20.41
C THR A 50 -5.34 3.92 -21.11
N ARG A 51 -4.80 2.79 -20.63
CA ARG A 51 -5.07 1.45 -21.17
C ARG A 51 -6.14 0.68 -20.40
N LEU A 52 -6.64 1.24 -19.30
CA LEU A 52 -7.75 0.66 -18.54
C LEU A 52 -9.07 1.07 -19.22
N HIS A 53 -9.88 0.09 -19.61
CA HIS A 53 -11.22 0.34 -20.16
C HIS A 53 -12.20 0.85 -19.09
N ASP A 54 -12.00 0.44 -17.83
CA ASP A 54 -12.73 0.92 -16.66
C ASP A 54 -11.74 1.54 -15.65
N SER A 55 -11.87 2.84 -15.37
CA SER A 55 -11.03 3.53 -14.38
C SER A 55 -11.67 3.48 -13.00
N VAL A 56 -11.12 2.67 -12.09
CA VAL A 56 -11.52 2.67 -10.68
C VAL A 56 -10.55 3.54 -9.89
N ALA A 57 -10.96 4.75 -9.55
CA ALA A 57 -10.32 5.58 -8.53
C ALA A 57 -11.13 5.53 -7.23
N ASN A 58 -11.48 4.33 -6.75
CA ASN A 58 -12.25 4.19 -5.51
C ASN A 58 -11.33 3.87 -4.32
N VAL A 59 -10.52 4.85 -3.90
CA VAL A 59 -9.92 4.83 -2.57
C VAL A 59 -10.88 5.56 -1.64
N MET A 60 -11.84 4.81 -1.09
CA MET A 60 -12.60 5.25 0.08
C MET A 60 -11.72 4.98 1.29
N THR A 61 -11.07 6.01 1.85
CA THR A 61 -10.46 5.91 3.17
C THR A 61 -11.57 5.65 4.18
N GLN A 62 -11.71 4.40 4.62
CA GLN A 62 -12.50 4.07 5.80
C GLN A 62 -11.68 4.51 7.01
N ASN A 63 -11.98 5.67 7.55
CA ASN A 63 -11.44 6.11 8.83
C ASN A 63 -12.20 5.35 9.94
N ILE A 64 -11.63 4.22 10.40
CA ILE A 64 -12.04 3.56 11.65
C ILE A 64 -11.34 4.17 12.84
#